data_AF-A0A937BRN2-F1
#
_entry.id   AF-A0A937BRN2-F1
#
_cell.length_a   1.000
_cell.length_b   1.000
_cell.length_c   1.000
_cell.angle_alpha   90.00
_cell.angle_beta   90.00
_cell.angle_gamma   90.00
#
_symmetry.space_group_name_H-M   'P 1'
#
loop_
_entity.id
_entity.type
_entity.pdbx_description
1 polymer ?
#
loop_
_entity_poly.entity_id
_entity_poly.type
_entity_poly.pdbx_seq_one_letter_code
_entity_poly.pdbx_strand_id
1 'polypeptide(L)'
;MPQVHVDFHEQGYNEPYYFAPAAEPYHAKWLHLAKGIPGNDRKNNAKHFDANGWLFFTKERFDLLYPSYGDTYPMYKGAIGMTFEQGGHSRGGAAVINEDGDTLTLYDRLYHHFTTGQ
;
A
#
# COMPACT_ATOMS: atom_id res chain seq x y z
N MET A 1 15.36 9.66 -11.66
CA MET A 1 14.19 8.94 -11.11
C MET A 1 13.54 9.86 -10.09
N PRO A 2 12.20 9.86 -9.92
CA PRO A 2 11.59 10.57 -8.80
C PRO A 2 12.18 10.04 -7.49
N GLN A 3 12.26 10.89 -6.46
CA GLN A 3 12.79 10.47 -5.15
C GLN A 3 11.89 9.43 -4.47
N VAL A 4 10.61 9.36 -4.88
CA VAL A 4 9.60 8.43 -4.38
C VAL A 4 8.89 7.74 -5.56
N HIS A 5 8.64 6.45 -5.44
CA HIS A 5 7.85 5.65 -6.38
C HIS A 5 6.80 4.87 -5.59
N VAL A 6 5.53 5.06 -5.95
CA VAL A 6 4.40 4.29 -5.40
C VAL A 6 3.88 3.37 -6.48
N ASP A 7 3.82 2.08 -6.15
CA ASP A 7 3.25 1.03 -6.98
C ASP A 7 1.87 0.67 -6.43
N PHE A 8 0.82 1.02 -7.18
CA PHE A 8 -0.57 0.85 -6.76
C PHE A 8 -1.16 -0.43 -7.35
N HIS A 9 -1.68 -1.28 -6.47
CA HIS A 9 -2.29 -2.56 -6.80
C HIS A 9 -3.64 -2.75 -6.12
N GLU A 10 -4.34 -3.80 -6.55
CA GLU A 10 -5.49 -4.31 -5.85
C GLU A 10 -5.28 -5.78 -5.43
N GLN A 11 -5.80 -6.13 -4.25
CA GLN A 11 -5.78 -7.45 -3.66
C GLN A 11 -7.21 -8.00 -3.46
N GLY A 12 -7.34 -9.12 -2.72
CA GLY A 12 -8.64 -9.72 -2.43
C GLY A 12 -9.61 -8.73 -1.78
N TYR A 13 -10.89 -8.78 -2.15
CA TYR A 13 -11.90 -7.82 -1.67
C TYR A 13 -12.26 -7.97 -0.18
N ASN A 14 -11.81 -9.03 0.48
CA ASN A 14 -11.93 -9.19 1.92
C ASN A 14 -10.75 -8.55 2.68
N GLU A 15 -9.71 -8.11 1.99
CA GLU A 15 -8.53 -7.53 2.61
C GLU A 15 -8.72 -6.03 2.79
N PRO A 16 -8.39 -5.46 3.98
CA PRO A 16 -8.30 -4.03 4.17
C PRO A 16 -7.22 -3.39 3.30
N TYR A 17 -7.19 -2.05 3.23
CA TYR A 17 -6.15 -1.36 2.45
C TYR A 17 -4.76 -1.60 3.08
N TYR A 18 -3.73 -1.79 2.27
CA TYR A 18 -2.35 -1.78 2.75
C TYR A 18 -1.56 -0.62 2.16
N PHE A 19 -0.79 0.04 3.02
CA PHE A 19 0.26 0.96 2.61
C PHE A 19 1.57 0.65 3.32
N ALA A 20 2.67 1.01 2.66
CA ALA A 20 4.02 0.86 3.19
C ALA A 20 4.16 1.44 4.62
N PRO A 21 5.02 0.87 5.48
CA PRO A 21 6.14 0.00 5.14
C PRO A 21 5.82 -1.49 5.07
N ALA A 22 6.64 -2.19 4.27
CA ALA A 22 6.72 -3.63 4.18
C ALA A 22 7.14 -4.28 5.51
N ALA A 23 6.83 -5.57 5.64
CA ALA A 23 7.23 -6.42 6.76
C ALA A 23 8.77 -6.56 6.84
N GLU A 24 9.27 -6.70 8.06
CA GLU A 24 10.66 -7.09 8.30
C GLU A 24 10.84 -8.61 8.13
N PRO A 25 12.04 -9.09 7.75
CA PRO A 25 13.29 -8.37 7.58
C PRO A 25 13.47 -7.71 6.20
N TYR A 26 14.24 -6.63 6.14
CA TYR A 26 14.67 -6.02 4.89
C TYR A 26 16.01 -6.60 4.40
N HIS A 27 16.15 -6.77 3.09
CA HIS A 27 17.45 -7.07 2.50
C HIS A 27 18.43 -5.93 2.79
N ALA A 28 19.69 -6.26 3.15
CA ALA A 28 20.69 -5.29 3.61
C ALA A 28 20.91 -4.11 2.65
N LYS A 29 20.81 -4.38 1.35
CA LYS A 29 20.91 -3.36 0.29
C LYS A 29 19.83 -2.27 0.39
N TRP A 30 18.63 -2.62 0.86
CA TRP A 30 17.47 -1.73 0.93
C TRP A 30 17.30 -1.08 2.29
N LEU A 31 17.95 -1.60 3.32
CA LEU A 31 17.73 -1.24 4.72
C LEU A 31 17.70 0.28 4.96
N HIS A 32 18.60 1.03 4.31
CA HIS A 32 18.69 2.48 4.46
C HIS A 32 17.52 3.23 3.79
N LEU A 33 17.05 2.77 2.63
CA LEU A 33 15.90 3.35 1.91
C LEU A 33 14.57 2.92 2.55
N ALA A 34 14.44 1.65 2.92
CA ALA A 34 13.26 1.11 3.60
C ALA A 34 13.02 1.79 4.96
N LYS A 35 14.09 2.02 5.74
CA LYS A 35 14.02 2.82 6.98
C LYS A 35 13.86 4.33 6.72
N GLY A 36 14.19 4.77 5.50
CA GLY A 36 14.08 6.14 5.05
C GLY A 36 12.68 6.51 4.54
N ILE A 37 11.75 5.55 4.38
CA ILE A 37 10.33 5.85 4.15
C ILE A 37 9.89 6.78 5.28
N PRO A 38 9.56 8.05 5.00
CA PRO A 38 9.28 9.02 6.04
C PRO A 38 8.18 8.48 6.93
N GLY A 39 8.43 8.42 8.24
CA GLY A 39 7.39 8.09 9.21
C GLY A 39 6.18 9.02 9.12
N ASN A 40 6.33 10.18 8.46
CA ASN A 40 5.28 11.12 8.15
C ASN A 40 4.31 10.62 7.08
N ASP A 41 4.75 9.92 6.02
CA ASP A 41 3.86 9.46 4.94
C ASP A 41 2.91 8.38 5.47
N ARG A 42 3.45 7.42 6.22
CA ARG A 42 2.63 6.42 6.94
C ARG A 42 1.65 7.08 7.90
N LYS A 43 2.11 8.04 8.70
CA LYS A 43 1.24 8.74 9.67
C LYS A 43 0.18 9.59 8.95
N ASN A 44 0.51 10.14 7.78
CA ASN A 44 -0.42 10.90 6.97
C ASN A 44 -1.53 10.00 6.43
N ASN A 45 -1.17 8.89 5.78
CA ASN A 45 -2.14 7.92 5.27
C ASN A 45 -3.00 7.34 6.40
N ALA A 46 -2.38 6.90 7.50
CA ALA A 46 -3.10 6.40 8.68
C ALA A 46 -4.08 7.44 9.23
N LYS A 47 -3.66 8.70 9.37
CA LYS A 47 -4.54 9.80 9.84
C LYS A 47 -5.79 9.94 8.96
N HIS A 48 -5.64 9.88 7.64
CA HIS A 48 -6.78 9.98 6.74
C HIS A 48 -7.71 8.77 6.84
N PHE A 49 -7.17 7.56 6.95
CA PHE A 49 -7.96 6.34 7.08
C PHE A 49 -8.69 6.30 8.43
N ASP A 50 -8.00 6.60 9.53
CA ASP A 50 -8.58 6.71 10.87
C ASP A 50 -9.71 7.75 10.92
N ALA A 51 -9.53 8.90 10.26
CA ALA A 51 -10.55 9.96 10.24
C ALA A 51 -11.81 9.58 9.44
N ASN A 52 -11.70 8.69 8.45
CA ASN A 52 -12.82 8.22 7.64
C ASN A 52 -13.38 6.86 8.11
N GLY A 53 -12.75 6.20 9.10
CA GLY A 53 -13.14 4.88 9.57
C GLY A 53 -12.81 3.75 8.58
N TRP A 54 -11.82 3.94 7.71
CA TRP A 54 -11.40 2.91 6.76
C TRP A 54 -10.36 1.98 7.39
N LEU A 55 -10.57 0.67 7.22
CA LEU A 55 -9.64 -0.33 7.72
C LEU A 55 -8.37 -0.39 6.85
N PHE A 56 -7.23 -0.49 7.51
CA PHE A 56 -5.94 -0.70 6.86
C PHE A 56 -5.00 -1.54 7.71
N PHE A 57 -3.94 -2.06 7.09
CA PHE A 57 -2.83 -2.73 7.77
C PHE A 57 -1.48 -2.31 7.20
N THR A 58 -0.40 -2.55 7.97
CA THR A 58 1.00 -2.27 7.57
C THR A 58 1.93 -3.30 8.20
N LYS A 59 3.14 -3.52 7.66
CA LYS A 59 4.20 -4.35 8.27
C LYS A 59 3.93 -5.85 8.48
N GLU A 60 2.83 -6.38 7.97
CA GLU A 60 2.38 -7.75 8.31
C GLU A 60 2.70 -8.79 7.23
N ARG A 61 2.54 -8.44 5.94
CA ARG A 61 2.49 -9.44 4.87
C ARG A 61 3.43 -9.20 3.69
N PHE A 62 3.50 -7.99 3.18
CA PHE A 62 4.28 -7.67 1.96
C PHE A 62 5.74 -7.42 2.32
N ASP A 63 6.67 -8.08 1.62
CA ASP A 63 8.12 -7.99 1.85
C ASP A 63 8.85 -7.20 0.74
N LEU A 64 10.16 -6.97 0.92
CA LEU A 64 11.04 -6.30 -0.05
C LEU A 64 12.23 -7.19 -0.45
N LEU A 65 12.05 -8.51 -0.48
CA LEU A 65 13.13 -9.46 -0.71
C LEU A 65 13.35 -9.76 -2.19
N TYR A 66 12.29 -9.75 -3.01
CA TYR A 66 12.43 -9.99 -4.44
C TYR A 66 12.80 -8.70 -5.19
N PRO A 67 13.91 -8.68 -5.94
CA PRO A 67 14.49 -7.45 -6.49
C PRO A 67 13.74 -6.82 -7.68
N SER A 68 12.69 -7.49 -8.16
CA SER A 68 11.92 -7.06 -9.33
C SER A 68 10.48 -6.70 -8.98
N TYR A 69 10.13 -6.57 -7.70
CA TYR A 69 8.86 -5.94 -7.32
C TYR A 69 8.85 -4.47 -7.76
N GLY A 70 7.67 -3.93 -8.02
CA GLY A 70 7.54 -2.56 -8.52
C GLY A 70 8.05 -1.51 -7.53
N ASP A 71 8.07 -1.78 -6.23
CA ASP A 71 8.72 -0.94 -5.23
C ASP A 71 10.24 -1.17 -5.14
N THR A 72 10.73 -2.41 -5.19
CA THR A 72 12.16 -2.73 -5.09
C THR A 72 12.99 -2.36 -6.34
N TYR A 73 12.45 -2.49 -7.56
CA TYR A 73 13.20 -2.18 -8.78
C TYR A 73 13.63 -0.69 -8.87
N PRO A 74 12.76 0.29 -8.55
CA PRO A 74 13.15 1.69 -8.38
C PRO A 74 14.18 1.93 -7.27
N MET A 75 14.17 1.13 -6.19
CA MET A 75 15.17 1.24 -5.11
C MET A 75 16.58 0.91 -5.59
N TYR A 76 16.76 0.06 -6.63
CA TYR A 76 18.06 -0.14 -7.28
C TYR A 76 18.61 1.15 -7.91
N LYS A 77 17.74 2.10 -8.26
CA LYS A 77 18.09 3.38 -8.87
C LYS A 77 18.01 4.55 -7.87
N GLY A 78 17.97 4.25 -6.58
CA GLY A 78 18.03 5.23 -5.50
C GLY A 78 16.70 5.91 -5.14
N ALA A 79 15.56 5.41 -5.63
CA ALA A 79 14.24 5.89 -5.21
C ALA A 79 13.79 5.21 -3.91
N ILE A 80 12.92 5.88 -3.15
CA ILE A 80 12.13 5.26 -2.09
C ILE A 80 10.94 4.55 -2.77
N GLY A 81 10.87 3.23 -2.69
CA GLY A 81 9.78 2.42 -3.24
C GLY A 81 8.74 2.09 -2.19
N MET A 82 7.46 2.14 -2.58
CA MET A 82 6.32 1.77 -1.74
C MET A 82 5.27 1.03 -2.57
N THR A 83 4.78 -0.09 -2.06
CA THR A 83 3.60 -0.80 -2.62
C THR A 83 2.37 -0.46 -1.79
N PHE A 84 1.27 -0.10 -2.45
CA PHE A 84 -0.06 0.07 -1.84
C PHE A 84 -1.07 -0.88 -2.48
N GLU A 85 -1.92 -1.49 -1.67
CA GLU A 85 -2.82 -2.57 -2.08
C GLU A 85 -4.24 -2.28 -1.61
N GLN A 86 -5.18 -2.17 -2.54
CA GLN A 86 -6.59 -1.95 -2.24
C GLN A 86 -7.41 -3.23 -2.38
N GLY A 87 -8.33 -3.51 -1.47
CA GLY A 87 -9.29 -4.60 -1.66
C GLY A 87 -10.10 -4.39 -2.94
N GLY A 88 -10.40 -5.46 -3.70
CA GLY A 88 -11.30 -5.42 -4.85
C GLY A 88 -10.91 -6.39 -5.95
N HIS A 89 -9.79 -6.11 -6.61
CA HIS A 89 -9.25 -6.79 -7.79
C HIS A 89 -10.34 -7.08 -8.86
N SER A 90 -10.10 -8.03 -9.74
CA SER A 90 -11.02 -8.49 -10.79
C SER A 90 -12.37 -9.00 -10.29
N ARG A 91 -12.52 -9.30 -8.99
CA ARG A 91 -13.76 -9.78 -8.37
C ARG A 91 -14.62 -8.67 -7.77
N GLY A 92 -14.08 -7.45 -7.65
CA GLY A 92 -14.78 -6.32 -7.04
C GLY A 92 -15.83 -5.67 -7.93
N GLY A 93 -15.76 -5.86 -9.26
CA GLY A 93 -16.74 -5.32 -10.20
C GLY A 93 -17.01 -3.81 -10.00
N ALA A 94 -18.27 -3.40 -10.05
CA ALA A 94 -18.69 -2.05 -9.63
C ALA A 94 -18.84 -1.94 -8.10
N ALA A 95 -19.24 -3.03 -7.45
CA ALA A 95 -19.32 -3.19 -6.01
C ALA A 95 -19.29 -4.67 -5.63
N VAL A 96 -18.79 -4.98 -4.43
CA VAL A 96 -18.75 -6.33 -3.85
C VAL A 96 -19.02 -6.26 -2.36
N ILE A 97 -19.69 -7.28 -1.81
CA ILE A 97 -19.89 -7.42 -0.36
C ILE A 97 -18.74 -8.26 0.19
N ASN A 98 -18.04 -7.75 1.20
CA ASN A 98 -16.95 -8.47 1.86
C ASN A 98 -17.49 -9.47 2.90
N GLU A 99 -16.59 -10.23 3.54
CA GLU A 99 -16.98 -11.22 4.55
C GLU A 99 -17.59 -10.63 5.83
N ASP A 100 -17.34 -9.36 6.13
CA ASP A 100 -17.94 -8.62 7.25
C ASP A 100 -19.36 -8.11 6.92
N GLY A 101 -19.81 -8.30 5.69
CA GLY A 101 -21.12 -7.81 5.21
C GLY A 101 -21.12 -6.35 4.77
N ASP A 102 -19.95 -5.69 4.69
CA ASP A 102 -19.81 -4.33 4.19
C ASP A 102 -19.69 -4.29 2.67
N THR A 103 -20.05 -3.17 2.05
CA THR A 103 -19.99 -2.98 0.61
C THR A 103 -18.76 -2.18 0.22
N LEU A 104 -17.87 -2.81 -0.54
CA LEU A 104 -16.74 -2.15 -1.17
C LEU A 104 -17.11 -1.77 -2.61
N THR A 105 -17.13 -0.46 -2.92
CA THR A 105 -17.46 0.03 -4.27
C THR A 105 -16.22 0.42 -5.07
N LEU A 106 -16.36 0.53 -6.40
CA LEU A 106 -15.33 1.10 -7.27
C LEU A 106 -14.96 2.55 -6.86
N TYR A 107 -15.93 3.31 -6.36
CA TYR A 107 -15.69 4.67 -5.87
C TYR A 107 -14.77 4.65 -4.64
N ASP A 108 -15.04 3.77 -3.67
CA ASP A 108 -14.21 3.64 -2.47
C ASP A 108 -12.77 3.28 -2.84
N ARG A 109 -12.58 2.30 -3.75
CA ARG A 109 -11.24 1.91 -4.24
C ARG A 109 -10.48 3.07 -4.87
N LEU A 110 -11.14 3.83 -5.75
CA LEU A 110 -10.54 5.01 -6.36
C LEU A 110 -10.21 6.08 -5.32
N TYR A 111 -11.11 6.32 -4.37
CA TYR A 111 -10.95 7.36 -3.37
C TYR A 111 -9.85 7.03 -2.36
N HIS A 112 -9.71 5.77 -1.97
CA HIS A 112 -8.62 5.31 -1.10
C HIS A 112 -7.26 5.49 -1.79
N HIS A 113 -7.12 5.06 -3.06
CA HIS A 113 -5.90 5.30 -3.84
C HIS A 113 -5.58 6.78 -4.02
N PHE A 114 -6.59 7.59 -4.33
CA PHE A 114 -6.41 9.04 -4.44
C PHE A 114 -5.94 9.65 -3.12
N THR A 115 -6.47 9.18 -1.98
CA THR A 115 -6.12 9.69 -0.66
C THR A 115 -4.70 9.34 -0.26
N THR A 116 -4.24 8.11 -0.54
CA THR A 116 -2.88 7.68 -0.19
C THR A 116 -1.79 8.23 -1.11
N GLY A 117 -2.15 8.75 -2.29
CA GLY A 117 -1.23 9.36 -3.24
C GLY A 117 -0.91 10.85 -3.01
N GLN A 118 -1.41 11.46 -1.94
CA GLN A 118 -1.23 12.90 -1.62
C GLN A 118 0.03 13.20 -0.81
#